data_AF-A0A7G8DPY0-F1
#
_entry.id   AF-A0A7G8DPY0-F1
#
_cell.length_a   1.000
_cell.length_b   1.000
_cell.length_c   1.000
_cell.angle_alpha   90.00
_cell.angle_beta   90.00
_cell.angle_gamma   90.00
#
_symmetry.space_group_name_H-M   'P 1'
#
loop_
_entity.id
_entity.type
_entity.pdbx_description
1 polymer ?
#
loop_
_entity_poly.entity_id
_entity_poly.type
_entity_poly.pdbx_seq_one_letter_code
_entity_poly.pdbx_strand_id
1 'polypeptide(L)'
;MVNASLNWASISGLLLMALWVPALVVSLRRFDVLMDRDQPRESRQGFDFFWFLITLAGRCIALPLAASILFFQGWRLDPILQFGLTLLVWGTIVESIPSIRADHRVLQQRSAVDGQQSSRHRALEHRLRDRAWPWSFAHAVLPFAGIYYAITRRTITPLLWDVVARFVMSLITSGVLLILQRLSDGETVNWIPVPVFWMLLMVNVFAGLLPVRVAIRRTQADARRRLEAHG
;
A
#
# COMPACT_ATOMS: atom_id res chain seq x y z
N MET A 1 -29.41 29.96 8.04
CA MET A 1 -28.87 30.50 6.78
C MET A 1 -27.79 29.55 6.30
N VAL A 2 -28.03 28.79 5.23
CA VAL A 2 -26.98 27.98 4.60
C VAL A 2 -26.10 28.96 3.84
N ASN A 3 -24.88 29.19 4.32
CA ASN A 3 -23.90 29.94 3.55
C ASN A 3 -23.65 29.16 2.26
N ALA A 4 -24.17 29.65 1.14
CA ALA A 4 -23.85 29.18 -0.20
C ALA A 4 -22.44 29.64 -0.63
N SER A 5 -21.53 29.85 0.33
CA SER A 5 -20.12 30.08 0.06
C SER A 5 -19.50 28.75 -0.38
N LEU A 6 -18.81 28.79 -1.52
CA LEU A 6 -18.03 27.67 -2.03
C LEU A 6 -17.13 27.11 -0.91
N ASN A 7 -17.32 25.84 -0.55
CA ASN A 7 -16.51 25.19 0.47
C ASN A 7 -15.12 24.87 -0.09
N TRP A 8 -14.20 25.81 0.13
CA TRP A 8 -12.82 25.75 -0.37
C TRP A 8 -12.08 24.52 0.17
N ALA A 9 -12.32 24.13 1.42
CA ALA A 9 -11.68 22.96 2.01
C ALA A 9 -12.07 21.66 1.29
N SER A 10 -13.34 21.48 0.91
CA SER A 10 -13.74 20.29 0.14
C SER A 10 -13.17 20.29 -1.27
N ILE A 11 -13.02 21.46 -1.91
CA ILE A 11 -12.35 21.58 -3.21
C ILE A 11 -10.87 21.23 -3.09
N SER A 12 -10.18 21.71 -2.05
CA SER A 12 -8.80 21.35 -1.77
C SER A 12 -8.65 19.85 -1.50
N GLY A 13 -9.62 19.23 -0.83
CA GLY A 13 -9.70 17.77 -0.65
C GLY A 13 -9.77 17.02 -1.98
N LEU A 14 -10.63 17.46 -2.91
CA LEU A 14 -10.71 16.87 -4.26
C LEU A 14 -9.41 17.06 -5.04
N LEU A 15 -8.76 18.21 -4.92
CA LEU A 15 -7.50 18.49 -5.57
C LEU A 15 -6.38 17.57 -5.06
N LEU A 16 -6.30 17.36 -3.73
CA LEU A 16 -5.37 16.38 -3.16
C LEU A 16 -5.68 14.96 -3.64
N MET A 17 -6.96 14.59 -3.76
CA MET A 17 -7.34 13.28 -4.31
C MET A 17 -6.91 13.12 -5.77
N ALA A 18 -7.04 14.17 -6.58
CA ALA A 18 -6.59 14.16 -7.97
C ALA A 18 -5.06 13.99 -8.06
N LEU A 19 -4.29 14.59 -7.15
CA LEU A 19 -2.83 14.40 -7.06
C LEU A 19 -2.45 13.00 -6.53
N TRP A 20 -3.23 12.47 -5.60
CA TRP A 20 -2.92 11.23 -4.90
C TRP A 20 -2.77 10.04 -5.85
N VAL A 21 -3.71 9.88 -6.79
CA VAL A 21 -3.70 8.74 -7.74
C VAL A 21 -2.40 8.65 -8.54
N PRO A 22 -1.97 9.67 -9.31
CA PRO A 22 -0.72 9.60 -10.06
C PRO A 22 0.50 9.49 -9.13
N ALA A 23 0.50 10.16 -7.98
CA ALA A 23 1.59 10.08 -7.02
C ALA A 23 1.78 8.64 -6.48
N LEU A 24 0.67 7.97 -6.13
CA LEU A 24 0.65 6.60 -5.65
C LEU A 24 1.14 5.63 -6.72
N VAL A 25 0.62 5.73 -7.95
CA VAL A 25 1.02 4.85 -9.06
C VAL A 25 2.52 4.95 -9.34
N VAL A 26 3.05 6.17 -9.37
CA VAL A 26 4.47 6.41 -9.62
C VAL A 26 5.34 5.83 -8.48
N SER A 27 4.94 6.02 -7.22
CA SER A 27 5.66 5.43 -6.08
C SER A 27 5.61 3.91 -6.04
N LEU A 28 4.46 3.30 -6.35
CA LEU A 28 4.34 1.84 -6.41
C LEU A 28 5.17 1.25 -7.55
N ARG A 29 5.26 1.93 -8.69
CA ARG A 29 6.17 1.55 -9.77
C ARG A 29 7.64 1.66 -9.36
N ARG A 30 8.04 2.73 -8.69
CA ARG A 30 9.41 2.85 -8.16
C ARG A 30 9.71 1.75 -7.13
N PHE A 31 8.75 1.44 -6.26
CA PHE A 31 8.88 0.33 -5.31
C PHE A 31 9.09 -1.00 -6.03
N ASP A 32 8.28 -1.29 -7.06
CA ASP A 32 8.40 -2.48 -7.89
C ASP A 32 9.80 -2.62 -8.49
N VAL A 33 10.31 -1.53 -9.07
CA VAL A 33 11.68 -1.47 -9.63
C VAL A 33 12.73 -1.76 -8.57
N LEU A 34 12.62 -1.18 -7.38
CA LEU A 34 13.57 -1.38 -6.29
C LEU A 34 13.50 -2.81 -5.71
N MET A 35 12.34 -3.46 -5.75
CA MET A 35 12.13 -4.80 -5.20
C MET A 35 12.54 -5.94 -6.13
N ASP A 36 12.78 -5.63 -7.40
CA ASP A 36 13.31 -6.54 -8.40
C ASP A 36 14.58 -7.28 -7.92
N ARG A 37 14.67 -8.58 -8.20
CA ARG A 37 15.79 -9.43 -7.81
C ARG A 37 17.11 -8.95 -8.38
N ASP A 38 17.09 -8.43 -9.60
CA ASP A 38 18.29 -8.09 -10.36
C ASP A 38 18.92 -6.75 -9.93
N GLN A 39 18.23 -5.98 -9.07
CA GLN A 39 18.78 -4.73 -8.54
C GLN A 39 19.90 -4.96 -7.51
N PRO A 40 20.99 -4.17 -7.58
CA PRO A 40 22.10 -4.24 -6.63
C PRO A 40 21.63 -3.89 -5.22
N ARG A 41 22.20 -4.55 -4.21
CA ARG A 41 21.82 -4.34 -2.80
C ARG A 41 22.03 -2.90 -2.33
N GLU A 42 23.01 -2.20 -2.92
CA GLU A 42 23.31 -0.79 -2.66
C GLU A 42 22.10 0.13 -2.92
N SER A 43 21.28 -0.15 -3.94
CA SER A 43 20.05 0.60 -4.22
C SER A 43 19.01 0.61 -3.08
N ARG A 44 19.16 -0.31 -2.13
CA ARG A 44 18.26 -0.47 -0.96
C ARG A 44 18.94 -0.09 0.35
N GLN A 45 20.21 0.26 0.30
CA GLN A 45 21.03 0.60 1.46
C GLN A 45 21.30 2.09 1.40
N GLY A 46 20.62 2.84 2.24
CA GLY A 46 20.85 4.27 2.34
C GLY A 46 19.67 5.05 2.88
N PHE A 47 19.98 6.30 3.24
CA PHE A 47 19.01 7.28 3.71
C PHE A 47 17.93 7.57 2.66
N ASP A 48 18.29 7.58 1.37
CA ASP A 48 17.35 7.81 0.26
C ASP A 48 16.26 6.75 0.16
N PHE A 49 16.60 5.48 0.41
CA PHE A 49 15.63 4.39 0.41
C PHE A 49 14.67 4.52 1.60
N PHE A 50 15.18 4.89 2.77
CA PHE A 50 14.36 5.17 3.95
C PHE A 50 13.40 6.34 3.71
N TRP A 51 13.88 7.43 3.14
CA TRP A 51 13.05 8.59 2.81
C TRP A 51 12.00 8.27 1.74
N PHE A 52 12.35 7.42 0.76
CA PHE A 52 11.40 6.88 -0.21
C PHE A 52 10.29 6.07 0.48
N LEU A 53 10.60 5.22 1.46
CA LEU A 53 9.60 4.45 2.19
C LEU A 53 8.65 5.35 2.99
N ILE A 54 9.17 6.39 3.65
CA ILE A 54 8.35 7.40 4.34
C ILE A 54 7.43 8.09 3.32
N THR A 55 7.96 8.51 2.18
CA THR A 55 7.19 9.17 1.11
C THR A 55 6.10 8.24 0.57
N LEU A 56 6.41 6.96 0.35
CA LEU A 56 5.44 5.95 -0.10
C LEU A 56 4.35 5.74 0.95
N ALA A 57 4.69 5.62 2.22
CA ALA A 57 3.71 5.49 3.31
C ALA A 57 2.81 6.73 3.40
N GLY A 58 3.38 7.93 3.30
CA GLY A 58 2.64 9.19 3.24
C GLY A 58 1.67 9.25 2.05
N ARG A 59 2.10 8.80 0.87
CA ARG A 59 1.23 8.71 -0.33
C ARG A 59 0.17 7.62 -0.22
N CYS A 60 0.45 6.50 0.44
CA CYS A 60 -0.51 5.42 0.59
C CYS A 60 -1.58 5.68 1.66
N ILE A 61 -1.23 6.40 2.72
CA ILE A 61 -2.07 6.52 3.93
C ILE A 61 -2.43 7.99 4.20
N ALA A 62 -1.44 8.84 4.39
CA ALA A 62 -1.66 10.21 4.88
C ALA A 62 -2.40 11.09 3.86
N LEU A 63 -1.96 11.08 2.59
CA LEU A 63 -2.60 11.87 1.53
C LEU A 63 -4.07 11.52 1.30
N PRO A 64 -4.46 10.25 1.07
CA PRO A 64 -5.87 9.92 0.86
C PRO A 64 -6.69 10.19 2.13
N LEU A 65 -6.15 9.93 3.33
CA LEU A 65 -6.87 10.22 4.57
C LEU A 65 -7.12 11.73 4.75
N ALA A 66 -6.09 12.56 4.57
CA ALA A 66 -6.22 14.01 4.67
C ALA A 66 -7.19 14.55 3.62
N ALA A 67 -7.09 14.08 2.38
CA ALA A 67 -7.98 14.48 1.29
C ALA A 67 -9.44 14.07 1.55
N SER A 68 -9.68 12.86 2.07
CA SER A 68 -11.01 12.41 2.50
C SER A 68 -11.56 13.24 3.66
N ILE A 69 -10.76 13.55 4.67
CA ILE A 69 -11.19 14.39 5.80
C ILE A 69 -11.59 15.78 5.31
N LEU A 70 -10.77 16.42 4.48
CA LEU A 70 -11.07 17.73 3.91
C LEU A 70 -12.34 17.70 3.05
N PHE A 71 -12.51 16.65 2.26
CA PHE A 71 -13.70 16.49 1.43
C PHE A 71 -14.99 16.37 2.28
N PHE A 72 -15.03 15.46 3.25
CA PHE A 72 -16.24 15.17 4.02
C PHE A 72 -16.53 16.14 5.16
N GLN A 73 -15.48 16.70 5.78
CA GLN A 73 -15.60 17.54 6.99
C GLN A 73 -15.20 19.00 6.74
N GLY A 74 -14.74 19.36 5.54
CA GLY A 74 -14.26 20.71 5.23
C GLY A 74 -15.29 21.82 5.47
N TRP A 75 -16.58 21.52 5.33
CA TRP A 75 -17.68 22.47 5.54
C TRP A 75 -17.86 22.90 7.00
N ARG A 76 -17.28 22.16 7.97
CA ARG A 76 -17.32 22.50 9.40
C ARG A 76 -16.23 23.47 9.84
N LEU A 77 -15.27 23.75 8.97
CA LEU A 77 -14.13 24.60 9.30
C LEU A 77 -14.52 26.08 9.16
N ASP A 78 -14.00 26.90 10.07
CA ASP A 78 -14.13 28.35 10.00
C ASP A 78 -13.50 28.90 8.70
N PRO A 79 -14.02 30.00 8.12
CA PRO A 79 -13.54 30.53 6.85
C PRO A 79 -12.01 30.77 6.80
N ILE A 80 -11.42 31.27 7.88
CA ILE A 80 -9.97 31.51 7.95
C ILE A 80 -9.17 30.20 7.96
N LEU A 81 -9.67 29.14 8.60
CA LEU A 81 -9.05 27.83 8.61
C LEU A 81 -9.17 27.16 7.24
N GLN A 82 -10.31 27.30 6.56
CA GLN A 82 -10.46 26.82 5.18
C GLN A 82 -9.43 27.48 4.26
N PHE A 83 -9.22 28.78 4.39
CA PHE A 83 -8.21 29.50 3.62
C PHE A 83 -6.79 29.01 3.92
N GLY A 84 -6.41 28.91 5.20
CA GLY A 84 -5.10 28.41 5.63
C GLY A 84 -4.82 26.98 5.13
N LEU A 85 -5.81 26.09 5.23
CA LEU A 85 -5.71 24.72 4.71
C LEU A 85 -5.61 24.69 3.19
N THR A 86 -6.33 25.56 2.49
CA THR A 86 -6.23 25.67 1.02
C THR A 86 -4.81 26.03 0.60
N LEU A 87 -4.18 27.00 1.27
CA LEU A 87 -2.78 27.37 1.02
C LEU A 87 -1.81 26.23 1.34
N LEU A 88 -2.03 25.52 2.46
CA LEU A 88 -1.22 24.36 2.83
C LEU A 88 -1.31 23.23 1.80
N VAL A 89 -2.52 22.95 1.31
CA VAL A 89 -2.75 21.97 0.24
C VAL A 89 -2.00 22.38 -1.02
N TRP A 90 -2.09 23.65 -1.40
CA TRP A 90 -1.39 24.15 -2.58
C TRP A 90 0.13 24.02 -2.45
N GLY A 91 0.69 24.40 -1.29
CA GLY A 91 2.11 24.21 -0.97
C GLY A 91 2.51 22.73 -1.02
N THR A 92 1.70 21.84 -0.47
CA THR A 92 1.93 20.39 -0.50
C THR A 92 1.96 19.84 -1.93
N ILE A 93 1.07 20.33 -2.80
CA ILE A 93 1.06 19.96 -4.23
C ILE A 93 2.35 20.40 -4.90
N VAL A 94 2.74 21.67 -4.72
CA VAL A 94 3.97 22.23 -5.30
C VAL A 94 5.20 21.43 -4.86
N GLU A 95 5.30 21.09 -3.57
CA GLU A 95 6.41 20.30 -3.01
C GLU A 95 6.39 18.83 -3.47
N SER A 96 5.21 18.28 -3.75
CA SER A 96 5.07 16.90 -4.22
C SER A 96 5.51 16.73 -5.69
N ILE A 97 5.39 17.77 -6.52
CA ILE A 97 5.69 17.70 -7.95
C ILE A 97 7.14 17.27 -8.24
N PRO A 98 8.19 17.87 -7.63
CA PRO A 98 9.58 17.44 -7.83
C PRO A 98 9.79 15.95 -7.54
N SER A 99 9.24 15.46 -6.42
CA SER A 99 9.37 14.06 -6.03
C SER A 99 8.69 13.12 -7.03
N ILE A 100 7.48 13.45 -7.48
CA ILE A 100 6.77 12.66 -8.52
C ILE A 100 7.55 12.66 -9.84
N ARG A 101 8.12 13.82 -10.23
CA ARG A 101 8.91 13.94 -11.46
C ARG A 101 10.21 13.13 -11.39
N ALA A 102 10.91 13.15 -10.25
CA ALA A 102 12.12 12.37 -10.04
C ALA A 102 11.84 10.87 -10.21
N ASP A 103 10.79 10.38 -9.57
CA ASP A 103 10.35 8.99 -9.69
C ASP A 103 9.96 8.66 -11.14
N HIS A 104 9.24 9.55 -11.82
CA HIS A 104 8.82 9.35 -13.20
C HIS A 104 10.00 9.25 -14.18
N ARG A 105 11.04 10.08 -14.03
CA ARG A 105 12.24 10.05 -14.89
C ARG A 105 12.97 8.72 -14.80
N VAL A 106 13.14 8.18 -13.59
CA VAL A 106 13.74 6.86 -13.36
C VAL A 106 12.93 5.76 -14.09
N LEU A 107 11.60 5.88 -14.07
CA LEU A 107 10.72 4.91 -14.74
C LEU A 107 10.72 5.04 -16.27
N GLN A 108 10.86 6.25 -16.81
CA GLN A 108 10.94 6.47 -18.26
C GLN A 108 12.17 5.79 -18.87
N GLN A 109 13.33 5.89 -18.21
CA GLN A 109 14.56 5.24 -18.67
C GLN A 109 14.39 3.72 -18.80
N ARG A 110 13.67 3.09 -17.87
CA ARG A 110 13.41 1.64 -17.89
C ARG A 110 12.34 1.25 -18.92
N SER A 111 11.31 2.07 -19.08
CA SER A 111 10.20 1.80 -20.00
C SER A 111 10.64 1.77 -21.47
N ALA A 112 11.69 2.51 -21.82
CA ALA A 112 12.27 2.49 -23.16
C ALA A 112 12.87 1.12 -23.53
N VAL A 113 13.35 0.36 -22.54
CA VAL A 113 13.93 -0.99 -22.73
C VAL A 113 12.82 -2.05 -22.88
N ASP A 114 11.73 -1.90 -22.15
CA ASP A 114 10.67 -2.92 -22.08
C ASP A 114 9.69 -2.91 -23.28
N GLY A 115 9.70 -1.84 -24.09
CA GLY A 115 8.70 -1.56 -25.13
C GLY A 115 8.55 -2.62 -26.23
N GLN A 116 9.53 -3.51 -26.39
CA GLN A 116 9.58 -4.47 -27.49
C GLN A 116 8.88 -5.81 -27.18
N GLN A 117 8.57 -6.11 -25.91
CA GLN A 117 7.98 -7.38 -25.49
C GLN A 117 6.45 -7.35 -25.33
N SER A 118 5.79 -8.49 -25.61
CA SER A 118 4.36 -8.68 -25.33
C SER A 118 4.05 -8.48 -23.84
N SER A 119 2.96 -7.76 -23.54
CA SER A 119 2.50 -7.49 -22.17
C SER A 119 2.29 -8.75 -21.31
N ARG A 120 1.92 -9.89 -21.93
CA ARG A 120 1.79 -11.18 -21.23
C ARG A 120 3.15 -11.75 -20.86
N HIS A 121 4.10 -11.74 -21.79
CA HIS A 121 5.46 -12.23 -21.56
C HIS A 121 6.15 -11.41 -20.47
N ARG A 122 6.04 -10.08 -20.56
CA ARG A 122 6.57 -9.15 -19.55
C ARG A 122 6.01 -9.42 -18.15
N ALA A 123 4.71 -9.68 -18.03
CA ALA A 123 4.10 -10.02 -16.75
C ALA A 123 4.65 -11.33 -16.16
N LEU A 124 4.99 -12.32 -16.98
CA LEU A 124 5.60 -13.58 -16.53
C LEU A 124 7.05 -13.37 -16.08
N GLU A 125 7.84 -12.61 -16.83
CA GLU A 125 9.21 -12.25 -16.44
C GLU A 125 9.23 -11.49 -15.11
N HIS A 126 8.36 -10.51 -14.96
CA HIS A 126 8.23 -9.75 -13.72
C HIS A 126 7.91 -10.62 -12.52
N ARG A 127 7.05 -11.66 -12.67
CA ARG A 127 6.79 -12.63 -11.59
C ARG A 127 8.08 -13.34 -11.17
N LEU A 128 8.90 -13.79 -12.13
CA LEU A 128 10.15 -14.50 -11.84
C LEU A 128 11.19 -13.61 -11.13
N ARG A 129 11.20 -12.33 -11.48
CA ARG A 129 12.07 -11.31 -10.89
C ARG A 129 11.63 -10.84 -9.50
N ASP A 130 10.42 -11.18 -9.06
CA ASP A 130 9.91 -10.76 -7.75
C ASP A 130 10.67 -11.38 -6.57
N ARG A 131 11.05 -10.54 -5.59
CA ARG A 131 11.42 -11.02 -4.26
C ARG A 131 10.15 -11.23 -3.43
N ALA A 132 9.89 -12.47 -3.02
CA ALA A 132 8.66 -12.82 -2.31
C ALA A 132 8.47 -12.08 -0.98
N TRP A 133 9.54 -11.87 -0.20
CA TRP A 133 9.44 -11.24 1.13
C TRP A 133 9.01 -9.77 1.08
N PRO A 134 9.69 -8.87 0.34
CA PRO A 134 9.26 -7.48 0.26
C PRO A 134 7.84 -7.31 -0.28
N TRP A 135 7.45 -8.12 -1.27
CA TRP A 135 6.08 -8.08 -1.80
C TRP A 135 5.04 -8.59 -0.80
N SER A 136 5.36 -9.63 -0.02
CA SER A 136 4.46 -10.10 1.04
C SER A 136 4.26 -9.01 2.11
N PHE A 137 5.35 -8.33 2.48
CA PHE A 137 5.28 -7.20 3.40
C PHE A 137 4.50 -6.01 2.83
N ALA A 138 4.69 -5.71 1.54
CA ALA A 138 3.96 -4.66 0.86
C ALA A 138 2.45 -4.94 0.85
N HIS A 139 2.03 -6.18 0.56
CA HIS A 139 0.62 -6.59 0.69
C HIS A 139 0.10 -6.41 2.12
N ALA A 140 0.92 -6.73 3.12
CA ALA A 140 0.54 -6.61 4.53
C ALA A 140 0.32 -5.16 4.96
N VAL A 141 1.24 -4.27 4.59
CA VAL A 141 1.37 -2.92 5.18
C VAL A 141 0.85 -1.81 4.28
N LEU A 142 1.05 -1.92 2.96
CA LEU A 142 0.73 -0.84 2.03
C LEU A 142 -0.66 -1.04 1.41
N PRO A 143 -1.59 -0.12 1.65
CA PRO A 143 -2.83 -0.06 0.90
C PRO A 143 -2.56 -0.10 -0.60
N PHE A 144 -3.42 -0.78 -1.36
CA PHE A 144 -3.36 -0.89 -2.83
C PHE A 144 -2.16 -1.66 -3.42
N ALA A 145 -1.14 -2.03 -2.64
CA ALA A 145 0.00 -2.79 -3.15
C ALA A 145 -0.43 -4.13 -3.76
N GLY A 146 -1.40 -4.82 -3.15
CA GLY A 146 -1.94 -6.06 -3.69
C GLY A 146 -2.74 -5.89 -4.99
N ILE A 147 -3.46 -4.77 -5.14
CA ILE A 147 -4.18 -4.44 -6.39
C ILE A 147 -3.16 -4.12 -7.49
N TYR A 148 -2.17 -3.30 -7.18
CA TYR A 148 -1.07 -3.00 -8.09
C TYR A 148 -0.34 -4.28 -8.54
N TYR A 149 -0.04 -5.18 -7.60
CA TYR A 149 0.57 -6.46 -7.90
C TYR A 149 -0.32 -7.28 -8.84
N ALA A 150 -1.62 -7.37 -8.55
CA ALA A 150 -2.55 -8.14 -9.36
C ALA A 150 -2.66 -7.63 -10.80
N ILE A 151 -2.67 -6.30 -10.98
CA ILE A 151 -2.72 -5.66 -12.30
C ILE A 151 -1.41 -5.89 -13.07
N THR A 152 -0.26 -5.56 -12.46
CA THR A 152 1.05 -5.61 -13.14
C THR A 152 1.50 -7.03 -13.44
N ARG A 153 1.28 -7.95 -12.51
CA ARG A 153 1.62 -9.37 -12.68
C ARG A 153 0.51 -10.16 -13.34
N ARG A 154 -0.67 -9.58 -13.60
CA ARG A 154 -1.85 -10.26 -14.16
C ARG A 154 -2.21 -11.55 -13.41
N THR A 155 -2.18 -11.50 -12.08
CA THR A 155 -2.56 -12.63 -11.21
C THR A 155 -3.20 -12.14 -9.94
N ILE A 156 -4.41 -12.61 -9.66
CA ILE A 156 -5.15 -12.27 -8.44
C ILE A 156 -4.73 -13.14 -7.25
N THR A 157 -3.91 -14.17 -7.47
CA THR A 157 -3.66 -15.22 -6.47
C THR A 157 -3.13 -14.65 -5.15
N PRO A 158 -2.05 -13.84 -5.11
CA PRO A 158 -1.54 -13.34 -3.83
C PRO A 158 -2.49 -12.36 -3.14
N LEU A 159 -3.26 -11.59 -3.91
CA LEU A 159 -4.30 -10.71 -3.38
C LEU A 159 -5.44 -11.51 -2.72
N LEU A 160 -5.90 -12.58 -3.37
CA LEU A 160 -6.95 -13.44 -2.83
C LEU A 160 -6.51 -14.14 -1.54
N TRP A 161 -5.27 -14.64 -1.50
CA TRP A 161 -4.71 -15.24 -0.29
C TRP A 161 -4.59 -14.24 0.86
N ASP A 162 -4.22 -12.99 0.59
CA ASP A 162 -4.20 -11.92 1.60
C ASP A 162 -5.59 -11.67 2.18
N VAL A 163 -6.60 -11.48 1.32
CA VAL A 163 -7.98 -11.21 1.73
C VAL A 163 -8.56 -12.37 2.55
N VAL A 164 -8.41 -13.61 2.06
CA VAL A 164 -8.93 -14.80 2.75
C VAL A 164 -8.22 -15.00 4.08
N ALA A 165 -6.90 -14.87 4.13
CA ALA A 165 -6.14 -15.05 5.37
C ALA A 165 -6.54 -14.00 6.42
N ARG A 166 -6.64 -12.73 6.04
CA ARG A 166 -7.08 -11.67 6.97
C ARG A 166 -8.52 -11.86 7.43
N PHE A 167 -9.42 -12.29 6.55
CA PHE A 167 -10.81 -12.56 6.90
C PHE A 167 -10.90 -13.69 7.94
N VAL A 168 -10.27 -14.83 7.67
CA VAL A 168 -10.23 -15.97 8.60
C VAL A 168 -9.60 -15.57 9.93
N MET A 169 -8.49 -14.85 9.91
CA MET A 169 -7.82 -14.40 11.13
C MET A 169 -8.63 -13.39 11.94
N SER A 170 -9.37 -12.51 11.27
CA SER A 170 -10.29 -11.60 11.93
C SER A 170 -11.39 -12.36 12.67
N LEU A 171 -11.95 -13.42 12.07
CA LEU A 171 -12.92 -14.29 12.74
C LEU A 171 -12.33 -15.00 13.95
N ILE A 172 -11.14 -15.60 13.81
CA ILE A 172 -10.45 -16.28 14.91
C ILE A 172 -10.16 -15.31 16.05
N THR A 173 -9.59 -14.14 15.74
CA THR A 173 -9.23 -13.13 16.74
C THR A 173 -10.46 -12.63 17.47
N SER A 174 -11.55 -12.34 16.74
CA SER A 174 -12.82 -11.90 17.34
C SER A 174 -13.41 -12.99 18.24
N GLY A 175 -13.37 -14.26 17.82
CA GLY A 175 -13.81 -15.39 18.63
C GLY A 175 -13.01 -15.55 19.92
N VAL A 176 -11.68 -15.45 19.85
CA VAL A 176 -10.81 -15.52 21.03
C VAL A 176 -11.09 -14.36 21.99
N LEU A 177 -11.20 -13.13 21.49
CA LEU A 177 -11.50 -11.97 22.32
C LEU A 177 -12.86 -12.09 23.03
N LEU A 178 -13.89 -12.60 22.33
CA LEU A 178 -15.21 -12.85 22.93
C LEU A 178 -15.15 -13.90 24.04
N ILE A 179 -14.38 -14.97 23.85
CA ILE A 179 -14.19 -16.00 24.88
C ILE A 179 -13.45 -15.42 26.08
N LEU A 180 -12.37 -14.68 25.87
CA LEU A 180 -11.61 -14.04 26.94
C LEU A 180 -12.45 -13.05 27.74
N GLN A 181 -13.29 -12.26 27.05
CA GLN A 181 -14.20 -11.33 27.72
C GLN A 181 -15.16 -12.09 28.65
N ARG A 182 -15.81 -13.15 28.16
CA ARG A 182 -16.72 -13.98 28.98
C ARG A 182 -16.03 -14.63 30.17
N LEU A 183 -14.78 -15.05 30.01
CA LEU A 183 -14.00 -15.64 31.11
C LEU A 183 -13.54 -14.58 32.14
N SER A 184 -13.45 -13.32 31.73
CA SER A 184 -12.97 -12.22 32.58
C SER A 184 -14.06 -11.55 33.43
N ASP A 185 -15.34 -11.78 33.15
CA ASP A 185 -16.46 -11.19 33.90
C ASP A 185 -16.57 -11.68 35.36
N GLY A 186 -15.71 -12.64 35.78
CA GLY A 186 -15.58 -13.11 37.17
C GLY A 186 -14.40 -12.48 37.92
N GLU A 187 -14.58 -11.28 38.47
CA GLU A 187 -13.88 -10.59 39.59
C GLU A 187 -12.34 -10.62 39.79
N THR A 188 -11.52 -11.33 39.03
CA THR A 188 -10.05 -11.28 39.23
C THR A 188 -9.33 -10.38 38.23
N VAL A 189 -8.57 -9.41 38.75
CA VAL A 189 -7.69 -8.48 38.02
C VAL A 189 -6.82 -9.25 37.02
N ASN A 190 -7.19 -9.14 35.74
CA ASN A 190 -6.71 -10.03 34.69
C ASN A 190 -5.48 -9.41 34.00
N TRP A 191 -4.27 -9.87 34.34
CA TRP A 191 -3.03 -9.54 33.63
C TRP A 191 -2.82 -10.41 32.38
N ILE A 192 -3.60 -11.51 32.28
CA ILE A 192 -3.64 -12.47 31.17
C ILE A 192 -4.03 -11.87 29.79
N PRO A 193 -4.91 -10.85 29.67
CA PRO A 193 -5.32 -10.31 28.38
C PRO A 193 -4.19 -9.65 27.59
N VAL A 194 -3.19 -9.06 28.27
CA VAL A 194 -2.14 -8.28 27.60
C VAL A 194 -1.18 -9.19 26.80
N PRO A 195 -0.58 -10.25 27.38
CA PRO A 195 0.22 -11.19 26.61
C PRO A 195 -0.56 -11.89 25.49
N VAL A 196 -1.82 -12.26 25.73
CA VAL A 196 -2.66 -12.90 24.73
C VAL A 196 -2.97 -11.95 23.58
N PHE A 197 -3.23 -10.67 23.88
CA PHE A 197 -3.41 -9.63 22.86
C PHE A 197 -2.16 -9.48 21.97
N TRP A 198 -0.97 -9.39 22.56
CA TRP A 198 0.28 -9.29 21.80
C TRP A 198 0.55 -10.54 20.96
N MET A 199 0.27 -11.72 21.51
CA MET A 199 0.35 -12.98 20.77
C MET A 199 -0.59 -12.98 19.57
N LEU A 200 -1.87 -12.61 19.77
CA LEU A 200 -2.85 -12.51 18.69
C LEU A 200 -2.40 -11.50 17.63
N LEU A 201 -1.85 -10.36 18.04
CA LEU A 201 -1.32 -9.36 17.11
C LEU A 201 -0.17 -9.92 16.27
N MET A 202 0.79 -10.62 16.87
CA MET A 202 1.87 -11.29 16.14
C MET A 202 1.33 -12.35 15.17
N VAL A 203 0.40 -13.20 15.62
CA VAL A 203 -0.22 -14.23 14.76
C VAL A 203 -0.94 -13.58 13.58
N ASN A 204 -1.68 -12.49 13.79
CA ASN A 204 -2.33 -11.74 12.71
C ASN A 204 -1.32 -11.21 11.68
N VAL A 205 -0.20 -10.65 12.14
CA VAL A 205 0.87 -10.18 11.24
C VAL A 205 1.44 -11.33 10.41
N PHE A 206 1.81 -12.44 11.03
CA PHE A 206 2.37 -13.59 10.31
C PHE A 206 1.36 -14.25 9.37
N ALA A 207 0.10 -14.31 9.78
CA ALA A 207 -0.97 -14.87 8.97
C ALA A 207 -1.32 -14.00 7.75
N GLY A 208 -1.05 -12.70 7.77
CA GLY A 208 -1.07 -11.87 6.56
C GLY A 208 0.14 -12.13 5.64
N LEU A 209 1.34 -12.28 6.22
CA LEU A 209 2.59 -12.36 5.46
C LEU A 209 2.83 -13.72 4.79
N LEU A 210 2.67 -14.82 5.53
CA LEU A 210 3.09 -16.15 5.10
C LEU A 210 2.26 -16.71 3.93
N PRO A 211 0.91 -16.62 3.94
CA PRO A 211 0.11 -17.13 2.83
C PRO A 211 0.37 -16.39 1.53
N VAL A 212 0.54 -15.06 1.59
CA VAL A 212 0.91 -14.24 0.43
C VAL A 212 2.27 -14.65 -0.13
N ARG A 213 3.26 -14.89 0.74
CA ARG A 213 4.58 -15.37 0.33
C ARG A 213 4.50 -16.70 -0.40
N VAL A 214 3.70 -17.64 0.11
CA VAL A 214 3.46 -18.94 -0.53
C VAL A 214 2.77 -18.75 -1.87
N ALA A 215 1.77 -17.87 -1.95
CA ALA A 215 1.06 -17.57 -3.18
C ALA A 215 2.01 -16.99 -4.26
N ILE A 216 2.90 -16.07 -3.90
CA ILE A 216 3.90 -15.51 -4.82
C ILE A 216 4.85 -16.60 -5.33
N ARG A 217 5.32 -17.51 -4.46
CA ARG A 217 6.16 -18.64 -4.89
C ARG A 217 5.44 -19.59 -5.85
N ARG A 218 4.14 -19.82 -5.65
CA ARG A 218 3.31 -20.62 -6.55
C ARG A 218 3.15 -19.93 -7.91
N THR A 219 2.90 -18.61 -7.94
CA THR A 219 2.79 -17.87 -9.21
C THR A 219 4.13 -17.79 -9.96
N GLN A 220 5.26 -17.80 -9.23
CA GLN A 220 6.59 -17.92 -9.82
C GLN A 220 6.82 -19.27 -10.48
N ALA A 221 6.47 -20.36 -9.81
CA ALA A 221 6.57 -21.71 -10.39
C ALA A 221 5.67 -21.88 -11.63
N ASP A 222 4.45 -21.34 -11.60
CA ASP A 222 3.56 -21.28 -12.77
C ASP A 222 4.17 -20.46 -13.91
N ALA A 223 4.74 -19.28 -13.61
CA ALA A 223 5.35 -18.43 -14.63
C ALA A 223 6.53 -19.11 -15.33
N ARG A 224 7.36 -19.83 -14.55
CA ARG A 224 8.52 -20.59 -15.08
C ARG A 224 8.08 -21.65 -16.09
N ARG A 225 7.10 -22.47 -15.71
CA ARG A 225 6.52 -23.52 -16.58
C ARG A 225 5.94 -22.95 -17.87
N ARG A 226 5.26 -21.79 -17.81
CA ARG A 226 4.67 -21.16 -18.99
C ARG A 226 5.72 -20.61 -19.95
N LEU A 227 6.81 -20.05 -19.42
CA LEU A 227 7.91 -19.54 -20.23
C LEU A 227 8.68 -20.70 -20.89
N GLU A 228 8.93 -21.79 -20.16
CA GLU A 228 9.55 -23.02 -20.70
C GLU A 228 8.70 -23.69 -21.80
N ALA A 229 7.36 -23.59 -21.73
CA ALA A 229 6.47 -24.18 -22.72
C ALA A 229 6.32 -23.36 -24.01
N HIS A 230 6.76 -22.10 -24.03
CA HIS A 230 6.62 -21.17 -25.17
C HIS A 230 7.97 -20.63 -25.68
N GLY A 231 9.08 -21.04 -25.07
CA GLY A 231 10.44 -20.75 -25.53
C GLY A 231 11.00 -21.93 -26.30
#